data_AF-A0A3S4V6F4-F1
#
_entry.id   AF-A0A3S4V6F4-F1
#
_cell.length_a   1.000
_cell.length_b   1.000
_cell.length_c   1.000
_cell.angle_alpha   90.00
_cell.angle_beta   90.00
_cell.angle_gamma   90.00
#
_symmetry.space_group_name_H-M   'P 1'
#
loop_
_entity.id
_entity.type
_entity.pdbx_description
1 polymer ?
#
loop_
_entity_poly.entity_id
_entity_poly.type
_entity_poly.pdbx_seq_one_letter_code
_entity_poly.pdbx_strand_id
1 'polypeptide(L)'
;MRSRSFICCVTVIVLGLAACSLTNEAEPTLTPTVDDAAINNAYYQCLVDAGVPAIISEDGAISYNAETDEQASLYEAADVACQEQIEAANPQIASNLDELNALYDQMTKVQECVAANGIAVGEWPSREVFLENNGDYSVPITLEPMTFEQLEELCPDEMAALP
;
A
#
# COMPACT_ATOMS: atom_id res chain seq x y z
N MET A 1 31.20 6.65 -82.13
CA MET A 1 31.84 7.80 -81.46
C MET A 1 30.97 8.25 -80.30
N ARG A 2 31.50 8.30 -79.06
CA ARG A 2 31.06 9.13 -77.90
C ARG A 2 29.59 8.89 -77.41
N SER A 3 29.20 8.94 -76.13
CA SER A 3 29.79 9.28 -74.84
C SER A 3 28.74 8.95 -73.75
N ARG A 4 29.20 8.43 -72.60
CA ARG A 4 28.84 8.77 -71.19
C ARG A 4 27.38 8.79 -70.69
N SER A 5 27.17 7.92 -69.69
CA SER A 5 26.73 8.17 -68.30
C SER A 5 25.36 8.77 -67.95
N PHE A 6 24.64 8.08 -67.05
CA PHE A 6 24.08 8.50 -65.73
C PHE A 6 22.82 7.64 -65.44
N ILE A 7 22.95 6.52 -64.73
CA ILE A 7 22.63 6.38 -63.28
C ILE A 7 21.38 7.16 -62.86
N CYS A 8 20.28 6.44 -62.66
CA CYS A 8 19.36 6.70 -61.56
C CYS A 8 18.67 5.39 -61.15
N CYS A 9 19.14 4.82 -60.04
CA CYS A 9 18.46 3.79 -59.25
C CYS A 9 17.15 4.36 -58.69
N VAL A 10 16.05 3.59 -58.75
CA VAL A 10 15.22 3.29 -57.57
C VAL A 10 14.55 1.93 -57.83
N THR A 11 15.08 0.87 -57.22
CA THR A 11 14.42 -0.44 -57.16
C THR A 11 13.58 -0.46 -55.89
N VAL A 12 12.26 -0.37 -56.03
CA VAL A 12 11.32 -0.57 -54.92
C VAL A 12 11.17 -2.08 -54.72
N ILE A 13 11.77 -2.62 -53.67
CA ILE A 13 11.55 -4.00 -53.23
C ILE A 13 10.43 -3.98 -52.19
N VAL A 14 9.35 -4.67 -52.53
CA VAL A 14 8.18 -4.91 -51.68
C VAL A 14 8.18 -6.40 -51.28
N LEU A 15 7.76 -6.64 -50.03
CA LEU A 15 7.33 -7.90 -49.40
C LEU A 15 8.39 -8.88 -48.89
N GLY A 16 8.44 -8.97 -47.56
CA GLY A 16 8.97 -10.08 -46.77
C GLY A 16 8.32 -10.08 -45.39
N LEU A 17 7.35 -10.94 -45.18
CA LEU A 17 6.55 -11.15 -43.98
C LEU A 17 7.34 -11.81 -42.83
N ALA A 18 6.78 -11.66 -41.62
CA ALA A 18 6.92 -12.52 -40.43
C ALA A 18 8.07 -12.22 -39.45
N ALA A 19 7.74 -11.49 -38.37
CA ALA A 19 7.64 -12.02 -37.00
C ALA A 19 7.68 -10.86 -36.00
N CYS A 20 6.57 -10.10 -35.90
CA CYS A 20 6.34 -9.33 -34.68
C CYS A 20 5.91 -10.34 -33.62
N SER A 21 6.82 -10.67 -32.71
CA SER A 21 6.46 -11.16 -31.39
C SER A 21 5.50 -10.14 -30.79
N LEU A 22 4.21 -10.47 -30.78
CA LEU A 22 3.24 -9.83 -29.89
C LEU A 22 3.61 -10.30 -28.48
N THR A 23 4.62 -9.65 -27.90
CA THR A 23 4.69 -9.54 -26.47
C THR A 23 3.42 -8.81 -26.09
N ASN A 24 2.47 -9.53 -25.48
CA ASN A 24 1.42 -8.88 -24.71
C ASN A 24 2.12 -8.17 -23.54
N GLU A 25 2.63 -6.96 -23.80
CA GLU A 25 2.81 -5.98 -22.75
C GLU A 25 1.40 -5.72 -22.23
N ALA A 26 1.06 -6.34 -21.09
CA ALA A 26 -0.10 -5.94 -20.34
C ALA A 26 0.00 -4.43 -20.16
N GLU A 27 -1.00 -3.70 -20.66
CA GLU A 27 -1.12 -2.27 -20.35
C GLU A 27 -1.01 -2.15 -18.82
N PRO A 28 -0.24 -1.18 -18.30
CA PRO A 28 -0.20 -0.96 -16.87
C PRO A 28 -1.62 -0.68 -16.42
N THR A 29 -2.22 -1.63 -15.72
CA THR A 29 -3.49 -1.42 -15.02
C THR A 29 -3.20 -0.27 -14.07
N LEU A 30 -3.76 0.90 -14.35
CA LEU A 30 -3.69 2.03 -13.42
C LEU A 30 -4.35 1.55 -12.14
N THR A 31 -3.55 1.19 -11.14
CA THR A 31 -4.03 1.09 -9.78
C THR A 31 -4.49 2.50 -9.42
N PRO A 32 -5.77 2.70 -9.10
CA PRO A 32 -6.23 3.99 -8.63
C PRO A 32 -5.46 4.32 -7.35
N THR A 33 -4.55 5.29 -7.43
CA THR A 33 -3.85 5.80 -6.27
C THR A 33 -4.85 6.57 -5.43
N VAL A 34 -5.02 6.15 -4.19
CA VAL A 34 -5.79 6.87 -3.21
C VAL A 34 -5.09 8.20 -2.91
N ASP A 35 -5.82 9.32 -2.97
CA ASP A 35 -5.29 10.63 -2.59
C ASP A 35 -5.48 10.81 -1.08
N ASP A 36 -4.44 10.48 -0.32
CA ASP A 36 -4.43 10.53 1.15
C ASP A 36 -4.81 11.93 1.68
N ALA A 37 -4.43 12.99 0.96
CA ALA A 37 -4.78 14.35 1.35
C ALA A 37 -6.28 14.61 1.18
N ALA A 38 -6.89 14.09 0.12
CA ALA A 38 -8.33 14.18 -0.09
C ALA A 38 -9.11 13.38 0.96
N ILE A 39 -8.64 12.19 1.34
CA ILE A 39 -9.23 11.38 2.40
C ILE A 39 -9.15 12.08 3.75
N ASN A 40 -7.96 12.55 4.13
CA ASN A 40 -7.77 13.23 5.41
C ASN A 40 -8.65 14.48 5.49
N ASN A 41 -8.77 15.24 4.40
CA ASN A 41 -9.68 16.38 4.37
C ASN A 41 -11.15 15.95 4.48
N ALA A 42 -11.57 14.86 3.81
CA ALA A 42 -12.94 14.34 3.93
C ALA A 42 -13.25 13.85 5.35
N TYR A 43 -12.32 13.16 6.01
CA TYR A 43 -12.41 12.73 7.39
C TYR A 43 -12.54 13.91 8.35
N TYR A 44 -11.67 14.92 8.19
CA TYR A 44 -11.74 16.15 8.97
C TYR A 44 -13.10 16.85 8.84
N GLN A 45 -13.60 17.02 7.60
CA GLN A 45 -14.90 17.66 7.38
C GLN A 45 -16.03 16.86 8.02
N CYS A 46 -16.00 15.52 7.92
CA CYS A 46 -17.00 14.67 8.55
C CYS A 46 -17.02 14.82 10.08
N LEU A 47 -15.86 14.87 10.73
CA LEU A 47 -15.76 15.11 12.18
C LEU A 47 -16.36 16.48 12.57
N VAL A 48 -16.03 17.54 11.82
CA VAL A 48 -16.56 18.89 12.06
C VAL A 48 -18.08 18.94 11.86
N ASP A 49 -18.60 18.29 10.82
CA ASP A 49 -20.03 18.20 10.54
C ASP A 49 -20.80 17.41 11.62
N ALA A 50 -20.14 16.42 12.24
CA ALA A 50 -20.64 15.69 13.41
C ALA A 50 -20.58 16.50 14.72
N GLY A 51 -20.03 17.73 14.67
CA GLY A 51 -19.91 18.61 15.83
C GLY A 51 -18.67 18.35 16.69
N VAL A 52 -17.73 17.52 16.22
CA VAL A 52 -16.43 17.33 16.87
C VAL A 52 -15.55 18.56 16.59
N PRO A 53 -15.01 19.24 17.61
CA PRO A 53 -14.11 20.37 17.44
C PRO A 53 -12.69 19.91 17.05
N ALA A 54 -12.57 19.17 15.95
CA ALA A 54 -11.29 18.75 15.40
C ALA A 54 -10.52 19.94 14.81
N ILE A 55 -9.19 19.87 14.82
CA ILE A 55 -8.29 20.83 14.19
C ILE A 55 -7.27 20.11 13.32
N ILE A 56 -6.79 20.77 12.26
CA ILE A 56 -5.64 20.31 11.47
C ILE A 56 -4.42 21.07 11.98
N SER A 57 -3.41 20.37 12.48
CA SER A 57 -2.13 20.96 12.88
C SER A 57 -1.26 21.32 11.67
N GLU A 58 -0.19 22.06 11.92
CA GLU A 58 0.69 22.60 10.86
C GLU A 58 1.41 21.50 10.05
N ASP A 59 1.55 20.31 10.63
CA ASP A 59 2.06 19.09 10.00
C ASP A 59 0.98 18.28 9.24
N GLY A 60 -0.27 18.76 9.23
CA GLY A 60 -1.39 18.11 8.55
C GLY A 60 -2.07 17.01 9.37
N ALA A 61 -1.67 16.76 10.61
CA ALA A 61 -2.36 15.80 11.48
C ALA A 61 -3.71 16.36 11.94
N ILE A 62 -4.71 15.48 12.03
CA ILE A 62 -6.02 15.81 12.59
C ILE A 62 -5.95 15.52 14.08
N SER A 63 -6.17 16.56 14.88
CA SER A 63 -6.10 16.48 16.33
C SER A 63 -7.43 16.87 16.94
N TYR A 64 -7.76 16.21 18.04
CA TYR A 64 -8.96 16.46 18.82
C TYR A 64 -8.58 16.37 20.31
N ASN A 65 -9.07 17.33 21.09
CA ASN A 65 -8.89 17.36 22.54
C ASN A 65 -10.26 17.24 23.20
N ALA A 66 -10.55 16.07 23.78
CA ALA A 66 -11.71 15.88 24.64
C ALA A 66 -11.48 16.53 26.01
N GLU A 67 -12.32 17.49 26.39
CA GLU A 67 -12.32 18.07 27.74
C GLU A 67 -13.32 17.36 28.67
N THR A 68 -14.24 16.57 28.10
CA THR A 68 -15.27 15.82 28.85
C THR A 68 -15.51 14.43 28.26
N ASP A 69 -16.04 13.51 29.07
CA ASP A 69 -16.43 12.17 28.64
C ASP A 69 -17.50 12.20 27.53
N GLU A 70 -18.41 13.18 27.58
CA GLU A 70 -19.44 13.36 26.54
C GLU A 70 -18.81 13.71 25.19
N GLN A 71 -17.79 14.57 25.19
CA GLN A 71 -17.06 14.89 23.97
C GLN A 71 -16.25 13.67 23.50
N ALA A 72 -15.66 12.87 24.40
CA ALA A 72 -14.95 11.64 24.03
C ALA A 72 -15.89 10.63 23.35
N SER A 73 -17.08 10.40 23.91
CA SER A 73 -18.09 9.52 23.28
C SER A 73 -18.64 10.08 21.97
N LEU A 74 -18.77 11.41 21.84
CA LEU A 74 -19.13 12.04 20.56
C LEU A 74 -18.07 11.78 19.50
N TYR A 75 -16.80 11.93 19.85
CA TYR A 75 -15.69 11.64 18.94
C TYR A 75 -15.67 10.18 18.52
N GLU A 76 -15.79 9.23 19.45
CA GLU A 76 -15.81 7.80 19.15
C GLU A 76 -16.94 7.43 18.18
N ALA A 77 -18.14 7.97 18.42
CA ALA A 77 -19.28 7.73 17.52
C ALA A 77 -19.09 8.38 16.14
N ALA A 78 -18.54 9.59 16.08
CA ALA A 78 -18.27 10.29 14.84
C ALA A 78 -17.15 9.63 14.04
N ASP A 79 -16.09 9.19 14.70
CA ASP A 79 -14.93 8.51 14.12
C ASP A 79 -15.38 7.28 13.33
N VAL A 80 -16.11 6.37 13.98
CA VAL A 80 -16.63 5.15 13.33
C VAL A 80 -17.50 5.52 12.11
N ALA A 81 -18.45 6.44 12.27
CA ALA A 81 -19.34 6.82 11.18
C ALA A 81 -18.61 7.51 10.01
N CYS A 82 -17.56 8.27 10.30
CA CYS A 82 -16.76 8.96 9.29
C CYS A 82 -15.84 7.99 8.54
N GLN A 83 -15.23 7.03 9.23
CA GLN A 83 -14.45 5.96 8.60
C GLN A 83 -15.33 5.12 7.67
N GLU A 84 -16.52 4.68 8.12
CA GLU A 84 -17.46 3.92 7.30
C GLU A 84 -17.88 4.68 6.02
N GLN A 85 -18.11 6.00 6.12
CA GLN A 85 -18.43 6.83 4.97
C GLN A 85 -17.28 6.94 3.97
N ILE A 86 -16.05 7.07 4.48
CA ILE A 86 -14.84 7.15 3.65
C ILE A 86 -14.60 5.82 2.94
N GLU A 87 -14.71 4.69 3.64
CA GLU A 87 -14.58 3.35 3.07
C GLU A 87 -15.64 3.09 2.00
N ALA A 88 -16.90 3.46 2.28
CA ALA A 88 -17.99 3.30 1.31
C ALA A 88 -17.79 4.16 0.05
N ALA A 89 -17.22 5.36 0.20
CA ALA A 89 -16.89 6.25 -0.92
C ALA A 89 -15.61 5.82 -1.66
N ASN A 90 -14.74 5.07 -1.00
CA ASN A 90 -13.44 4.65 -1.50
C ASN A 90 -13.28 3.13 -1.28
N PRO A 91 -13.92 2.28 -2.10
CA PRO A 91 -13.85 0.83 -1.96
C PRO A 91 -12.43 0.27 -2.10
N GLN A 92 -11.48 1.07 -2.62
CA GLN A 92 -10.05 0.76 -2.62
C GLN A 92 -9.43 0.71 -1.20
N ILE A 93 -10.10 1.32 -0.21
CA ILE A 93 -9.75 1.23 1.22
C ILE A 93 -10.33 -0.06 1.81
N ALA A 94 -11.50 -0.53 1.37
CA ALA A 94 -12.01 -1.84 1.78
C ALA A 94 -11.13 -2.99 1.24
N SER A 95 -10.48 -2.82 0.08
CA SER A 95 -9.41 -3.74 -0.37
C SER A 95 -8.20 -3.76 0.56
N ASN A 96 -8.03 -2.78 1.44
CA ASN A 96 -7.02 -2.81 2.50
C ASN A 96 -7.30 -3.94 3.50
N LEU A 97 -8.54 -4.39 3.71
CA LEU A 97 -8.78 -5.45 4.71
C LEU A 97 -8.21 -6.79 4.27
N ASP A 98 -8.39 -7.18 3.01
CA ASP A 98 -7.78 -8.39 2.45
C ASP A 98 -6.25 -8.25 2.37
N GLU A 99 -5.75 -7.06 2.03
CA GLU A 99 -4.32 -6.74 2.03
C GLU A 99 -3.70 -6.80 3.44
N LEU A 100 -4.39 -6.27 4.46
CA LEU A 100 -3.98 -6.34 5.86
C LEU A 100 -4.03 -7.78 6.38
N ASN A 101 -5.02 -8.56 5.98
CA ASN A 101 -5.07 -9.98 6.31
C ASN A 101 -3.90 -10.74 5.69
N ALA A 102 -3.59 -10.46 4.42
CA ALA A 102 -2.45 -11.05 3.72
C ALA A 102 -1.11 -10.60 4.35
N LEU A 103 -0.99 -9.33 4.70
CA LEU A 103 0.17 -8.77 5.38
C LEU A 103 0.36 -9.41 6.76
N TYR A 104 -0.72 -9.55 7.54
CA TYR A 104 -0.67 -10.26 8.83
C TYR A 104 -0.19 -11.70 8.67
N ASP A 105 -0.75 -12.44 7.71
CA ASP A 105 -0.34 -13.82 7.42
C ASP A 105 1.14 -13.90 7.04
N GLN A 106 1.61 -12.94 6.24
CA GLN A 106 2.99 -12.94 5.78
C GLN A 106 3.97 -12.56 6.89
N MET A 107 3.65 -11.53 7.68
CA MET A 107 4.45 -11.13 8.84
C MET A 107 4.51 -12.24 9.91
N THR A 108 3.42 -12.99 10.09
CA THR A 108 3.39 -14.16 10.98
C THR A 108 4.37 -15.23 10.51
N LYS A 109 4.41 -15.55 9.20
CA LYS A 109 5.36 -16.51 8.65
C LYS A 109 6.81 -16.07 8.81
N VAL A 110 7.11 -14.78 8.62
CA VAL A 110 8.45 -14.23 8.87
C VAL A 110 8.84 -14.46 10.34
N GLN A 111 7.97 -14.16 11.29
CA GLN A 111 8.24 -14.43 12.71
C GLN A 111 8.45 -15.92 13.00
N GLU A 112 7.62 -16.80 12.44
CA GLU A 112 7.75 -18.24 12.61
C GLU A 112 9.08 -18.75 12.05
N CYS A 113 9.52 -18.26 10.89
CA CYS A 113 10.83 -18.61 10.31
C CYS A 113 12.00 -18.12 11.20
N VAL A 114 11.93 -16.89 11.69
CA VAL A 114 12.96 -16.33 12.59
C VAL A 114 13.06 -17.16 13.88
N ALA A 115 11.92 -17.50 14.47
CA ALA A 115 11.86 -18.35 15.65
C ALA A 115 12.39 -19.77 15.38
N ALA A 116 12.09 -20.35 14.20
CA ALA A 116 12.58 -21.65 13.78
C ALA A 116 14.12 -21.69 13.61
N ASN A 117 14.73 -20.55 13.28
CA ASN A 117 16.18 -20.38 13.26
C ASN A 117 16.81 -20.13 14.64
N GLY A 118 16.02 -20.22 15.71
CA GLY A 118 16.50 -20.09 17.10
C GLY A 118 16.72 -18.65 17.53
N ILE A 119 16.21 -17.67 16.78
CA ILE A 119 16.28 -16.26 17.13
C ILE A 119 15.05 -15.90 17.97
N ALA A 120 15.27 -15.17 19.06
CA ALA A 120 14.19 -14.73 19.92
C ALA A 120 13.37 -13.64 19.22
N VAL A 121 12.07 -13.87 19.08
CA VAL A 121 11.10 -12.95 18.50
C VAL A 121 10.29 -12.24 19.59
N GLY A 122 9.81 -11.04 19.28
CA GLY A 122 8.85 -10.32 20.12
C GLY A 122 7.47 -10.98 20.09
N GLU A 123 6.57 -10.54 20.98
CA GLU A 123 5.17 -10.99 20.94
C GLU A 123 4.46 -10.29 19.78
N TRP A 124 4.03 -11.07 18.78
CA TRP A 124 3.18 -10.59 17.69
C TRP A 124 1.73 -10.41 18.17
N PRO A 125 1.02 -9.33 17.81
CA PRO A 125 -0.38 -9.15 18.17
C PRO A 125 -1.25 -10.24 17.55
N SER A 126 -2.46 -10.38 18.10
CA SER A 126 -3.50 -11.14 17.41
C SER A 126 -3.92 -10.43 16.12
N ARG A 127 -4.50 -11.18 15.18
CA ARG A 127 -5.05 -10.63 13.94
C ARG A 127 -6.09 -9.54 14.22
N GLU A 128 -6.98 -9.76 15.18
CA GLU A 128 -8.00 -8.78 15.57
C GLU A 128 -7.36 -7.45 15.95
N VAL A 129 -6.36 -7.48 16.85
CA VAL A 129 -5.61 -6.28 17.27
C VAL A 129 -4.86 -5.65 16.10
N PHE A 130 -4.28 -6.44 15.19
CA PHE A 130 -3.58 -5.91 14.01
C PHE A 130 -4.54 -5.18 13.05
N LEU A 131 -5.72 -5.77 12.79
CA LEU A 131 -6.73 -5.19 11.91
C LEU A 131 -7.39 -3.95 12.53
N GLU A 132 -7.69 -3.99 13.83
CA GLU A 132 -8.23 -2.84 14.58
C GLU A 132 -7.30 -1.62 14.52
N ASN A 133 -5.98 -1.83 14.43
CA ASN A 133 -4.99 -0.77 14.29
C ASN A 133 -4.58 -0.50 12.83
N ASN A 134 -5.36 -0.99 11.84
CA ASN A 134 -5.10 -0.77 10.41
C ASN A 134 -3.67 -1.18 9.97
N GLY A 135 -3.10 -2.21 10.61
CA GLY A 135 -1.73 -2.68 10.36
C GLY A 135 -0.62 -1.82 10.96
N ASP A 136 -0.94 -0.73 11.67
CA ASP A 136 0.04 0.11 12.34
C ASP A 136 0.54 -0.57 13.63
N TYR A 137 1.58 -1.38 13.48
CA TYR A 137 2.20 -2.10 14.59
C TYR A 137 3.72 -1.99 14.55
N SER A 138 4.28 -1.25 15.51
CA SER A 138 5.74 -1.06 15.67
C SER A 138 6.35 -2.09 16.62
N VAL A 139 6.13 -3.39 16.38
CA VAL A 139 6.82 -4.46 17.12
C VAL A 139 8.03 -4.94 16.33
N PRO A 140 9.22 -4.93 16.94
CA PRO A 140 10.40 -5.49 16.28
C PRO A 140 10.22 -7.00 16.10
N ILE A 141 10.48 -7.48 14.88
CA ILE A 141 10.40 -8.90 14.50
C ILE A 141 11.31 -9.75 15.40
N THR A 142 12.47 -9.22 15.77
CA THR A 142 13.47 -9.85 16.64
C THR A 142 13.68 -9.05 17.93
N LEU A 143 13.95 -9.72 19.05
CA LEU A 143 14.31 -9.06 20.31
C LEU A 143 15.72 -8.44 20.27
N GLU A 144 16.61 -9.02 19.47
CA GLU A 144 17.91 -8.45 19.16
C GLU A 144 17.84 -7.69 17.84
N PRO A 145 18.46 -6.51 17.71
CA PRO A 145 18.40 -5.74 16.47
C PRO A 145 19.03 -6.51 15.32
N MET A 146 18.23 -6.75 14.28
CA MET A 146 18.63 -7.40 13.04
C MET A 146 18.40 -6.44 11.87
N THR A 147 19.33 -6.41 10.91
CA THR A 147 19.11 -5.65 9.68
C THR A 147 18.15 -6.38 8.76
N PHE A 148 17.50 -5.65 7.86
CA PHE A 148 16.63 -6.26 6.84
C PHE A 148 17.40 -7.29 5.98
N GLU A 149 18.65 -6.99 5.62
CA GLU A 149 19.51 -7.89 4.83
C GLU A 149 19.82 -9.20 5.57
N GLN A 150 20.01 -9.16 6.89
CA GLN A 150 20.17 -10.36 7.72
C GLN A 150 18.88 -11.18 7.80
N LEU A 151 17.73 -10.50 7.87
CA LEU A 151 16.43 -11.15 7.90
C LEU A 151 16.10 -11.83 6.56
N GLU A 152 16.46 -11.20 5.44
CA GLU A 152 16.34 -11.75 4.09
C GLU A 152 17.29 -12.94 3.86
N GLU A 153 18.51 -12.91 4.39
CA GLU A 153 19.41 -14.07 4.36
C GLU A 153 18.86 -15.25 5.18
N LEU A 154 18.20 -14.95 6.30
CA LEU A 154 17.69 -15.96 7.23
C LEU A 154 16.38 -16.61 6.75
N CYS A 155 15.48 -15.80 6.19
CA CYS A 155 14.12 -16.18 5.80
C CYS A 155 13.81 -15.69 4.37
N PRO A 156 14.55 -16.15 3.35
CA PRO A 156 14.50 -15.58 2.01
C PRO A 156 13.14 -15.76 1.34
N ASP A 157 12.48 -16.90 1.53
CA ASP A 157 11.19 -17.19 0.91
C ASP A 157 10.07 -16.36 1.53
N GLU A 158 10.08 -16.20 2.85
CA GLU A 158 9.08 -15.41 3.59
C GLU A 158 9.26 -13.91 3.33
N MET A 159 10.50 -13.43 3.25
CA MET A 159 10.81 -12.04 2.96
C MET A 159 10.49 -11.66 1.51
N ALA A 160 10.74 -12.56 0.55
CA ALA A 160 10.39 -12.34 -0.85
C ALA A 160 8.88 -12.31 -1.13
N ALA A 161 8.07 -12.84 -0.22
CA ALA A 161 6.62 -12.89 -0.34
C ALA A 161 5.89 -11.76 0.42
N LEU A 162 6.63 -10.83 1.04
CA LEU A 162 6.04 -9.60 1.58
C LEU A 162 5.50 -8.71 0.45
N PRO A 163 4.28 -8.16 0.59
CA PRO A 163 3.66 -7.30 -0.42
C PRO A 163 4.32 -5.93 -0.56
#